data_AF-A0A1C6AMG3-F1
#
_entry.id   AF-A0A1C6AMG3-F1
#
_cell.length_a   1.000
_cell.length_b   1.000
_cell.length_c   1.000
_cell.angle_alpha   90.00
_cell.angle_beta   90.00
_cell.angle_gamma   90.00
#
_symmetry.space_group_name_H-M   'P 1'
#
loop_
_entity.id
_entity.type
_entity.pdbx_description
1 polymer ?
#
loop_
_entity_poly.entity_id
_entity_poly.type
_entity_poly.pdbx_seq_one_letter_code
_entity_poly.pdbx_strand_id
1 'polypeptide(L)'
;MTTYNFNLSNYHLSENTCRIVNLNFIEETTNRNGEYMLRGLWASDLCYQFAKKCKFTLVQVDGYSAYAYSDEQMAIFTYCERDITLTPYTNKEDYEKAKENTIKFYKEEY
;
A
#
# COMPACT_ATOMS: atom_id res chain seq x y z
N MET A 1 -7.28 3.41 20.42
CA MET A 1 -6.53 3.29 19.16
C MET A 1 -5.46 4.36 19.19
N THR A 2 -4.19 3.98 19.05
CA THR A 2 -3.09 4.94 18.87
C THR A 2 -3.15 5.39 17.42
N THR A 3 -3.37 6.67 17.19
CA THR A 3 -3.33 7.27 15.85
C THR A 3 -1.91 7.73 15.59
N TYR A 4 -1.31 7.27 14.49
CA TYR A 4 -0.01 7.76 14.05
C TYR A 4 -0.23 8.98 13.15
N ASN A 5 0.69 9.93 13.18
CA ASN A 5 0.62 11.13 12.34
C ASN A 5 1.81 11.14 11.39
N PHE A 6 1.74 10.29 10.37
CA PHE A 6 2.78 10.20 9.35
C PHE A 6 2.76 11.47 8.49
N ASN A 7 3.94 12.03 8.24
CA ASN A 7 4.05 13.19 7.34
C ASN A 7 4.03 12.73 5.88
N LEU A 8 2.83 12.65 5.31
CA LEU A 8 2.60 12.19 3.93
C LEU A 8 2.41 13.33 2.92
N SER A 9 2.69 14.58 3.34
CA SER A 9 2.42 15.78 2.55
C SER A 9 3.19 15.88 1.23
N ASN A 10 4.29 15.14 1.09
CA ASN A 10 5.09 15.10 -0.13
C ASN A 10 4.52 14.13 -1.18
N TYR A 11 3.52 13.31 -0.85
CA TYR A 11 2.97 12.29 -1.72
C TYR A 11 1.61 12.69 -2.29
N HIS A 12 1.22 12.05 -3.39
CA HIS A 12 -0.03 12.31 -4.10
C HIS A 12 -1.24 11.59 -3.48
N LEU A 13 -1.15 11.22 -2.20
CA LEU A 13 -2.22 10.49 -1.51
C LEU A 13 -3.42 11.41 -1.27
N SER A 14 -4.63 10.89 -1.52
CA SER A 14 -5.85 11.61 -1.18
C SER A 14 -5.99 11.77 0.34
N GLU A 15 -6.72 12.81 0.76
CA GLU A 15 -7.01 13.05 2.18
C GLU A 15 -7.62 11.82 2.87
N ASN A 16 -8.52 11.10 2.17
CA ASN A 16 -9.12 9.90 2.72
C ASN A 16 -8.12 8.75 2.87
N THR A 17 -7.20 8.58 1.92
CA THR A 17 -6.11 7.60 2.04
C THR A 17 -5.21 7.93 3.22
N CYS A 18 -4.77 9.19 3.36
CA CYS A 18 -3.97 9.64 4.51
C CYS A 18 -4.68 9.36 5.85
N ARG A 19 -5.99 9.65 5.94
CA ARG A 19 -6.79 9.37 7.14
C ARG A 19 -6.84 7.89 7.47
N ILE A 20 -7.07 7.02 6.49
CA ILE A 20 -7.11 5.57 6.70
C ILE A 20 -5.73 5.05 7.09
N VAL A 21 -4.68 5.57 6.47
CA VAL A 21 -3.31 5.19 6.75
C VAL A 21 -2.92 5.49 8.20
N ASN A 22 -3.16 6.72 8.67
CA ASN A 22 -2.89 7.15 10.04
C ASN A 22 -3.65 6.34 11.12
N LEU A 23 -4.72 5.65 10.75
CA LEU A 23 -5.51 4.80 11.65
C LEU A 23 -5.08 3.33 11.65
N ASN A 24 -4.41 2.85 10.59
CA ASN A 24 -4.20 1.41 10.35
C ASN A 24 -2.73 1.01 10.28
N PHE A 25 -1.83 1.94 9.97
CA PHE A 25 -0.39 1.71 9.90
C PHE A 25 0.28 2.18 11.18
N ILE A 26 1.38 1.54 11.55
CA ILE A 26 2.03 1.68 12.86
C ILE A 26 3.50 2.07 12.80
N GLU A 27 4.13 1.95 11.63
CA GLU A 27 5.57 2.14 11.47
C GLU A 27 5.90 2.75 10.09
N GLU A 28 6.83 3.72 10.09
CA GLU A 28 7.55 4.17 8.90
C GLU A 28 8.85 3.37 8.78
N THR A 29 9.12 2.87 7.58
CA THR A 29 10.33 2.09 7.31
C THR A 29 10.80 2.31 5.89
N THR A 30 11.85 1.60 5.52
CA THR A 30 12.40 1.59 4.17
C THR A 30 12.42 0.15 3.66
N ASN A 31 11.94 -0.07 2.44
CA ASN A 31 12.02 -1.39 1.83
C ASN A 31 13.47 -1.71 1.40
N ARG A 32 13.70 -2.93 0.89
CA ARG A 32 15.05 -3.38 0.47
C ARG A 32 15.67 -2.54 -0.65
N ASN A 33 14.84 -1.79 -1.39
CA ASN A 33 15.27 -0.93 -2.50
C ASN A 33 15.57 0.52 -2.05
N GLY A 34 15.42 0.84 -0.76
CA GLY A 34 15.61 2.21 -0.27
C GLY A 34 14.34 3.07 -0.34
N GLU A 35 13.18 2.49 -0.69
CA GLU A 35 11.93 3.25 -0.85
C GLU A 35 11.20 3.38 0.50
N TYR A 36 10.66 4.56 0.77
CA TYR A 36 9.82 4.80 1.95
C TYR A 36 8.57 3.94 1.92
N MET A 37 8.25 3.29 3.03
CA MET A 37 7.11 2.39 3.15
C MET A 37 6.48 2.52 4.54
N LEU A 38 5.17 2.36 4.60
CA LEU A 38 4.44 2.21 5.85
C LEU A 38 4.13 0.74 6.09
N ARG A 39 4.25 0.29 7.33
CA ARG A 39 3.85 -1.07 7.76
C ARG A 39 2.73 -1.04 8.77
N GLY A 40 1.86 -2.03 8.68
CA GLY A 40 0.76 -2.25 9.61
C GLY A 40 0.45 -3.74 9.73
N LEU A 41 -0.46 -4.06 10.65
CA LEU A 41 -0.96 -5.41 10.86
C LEU A 41 -2.46 -5.37 11.04
N TRP A 42 -3.21 -6.07 10.18
CA TRP A 42 -4.66 -6.21 10.35
C TRP A 42 -5.03 -7.46 11.14
N ALA A 43 -6.23 -7.50 11.71
CA ALA A 43 -6.76 -8.71 12.35
C ALA A 43 -7.47 -9.63 11.36
N SER A 44 -7.79 -9.14 10.16
CA SER A 44 -8.57 -9.83 9.13
C SER A 44 -8.22 -9.25 7.75
N ASP A 45 -8.61 -9.95 6.68
CA ASP A 45 -8.50 -9.40 5.33
C ASP A 45 -9.50 -8.24 5.15
N LEU A 46 -8.97 -7.01 5.11
CA LEU A 46 -9.73 -5.78 4.87
C LEU A 46 -9.35 -5.13 3.52
N CYS A 47 -8.67 -5.86 2.62
CA CYS A 47 -8.11 -5.30 1.39
C CYS A 47 -9.18 -4.70 0.48
N TYR A 48 -10.31 -5.38 0.31
CA TYR A 48 -11.44 -4.85 -0.46
C TYR A 48 -11.98 -3.54 0.10
N GLN A 49 -12.06 -3.41 1.43
CA GLN A 49 -12.56 -2.20 2.06
C GLN A 49 -11.56 -1.05 1.90
N PHE A 50 -10.27 -1.32 2.08
CA PHE A 50 -9.21 -0.36 1.84
C PHE A 50 -9.21 0.10 0.39
N ALA A 51 -9.14 -0.83 -0.57
CA ALA A 51 -9.08 -0.51 -1.98
C ALA A 51 -10.31 0.30 -2.43
N LYS A 52 -11.51 -0.08 -2.01
CA LYS A 52 -12.74 0.65 -2.30
C LYS A 52 -12.73 2.07 -1.71
N LYS A 53 -12.36 2.22 -0.43
CA LYS A 53 -12.37 3.53 0.25
C LYS A 53 -11.26 4.46 -0.26
N CYS A 54 -10.09 3.90 -0.57
CA CYS A 54 -8.93 4.65 -1.02
C CYS A 54 -8.88 4.81 -2.55
N LYS A 55 -9.81 4.20 -3.31
CA LYS A 55 -9.82 4.18 -4.79
C LYS A 55 -8.56 3.54 -5.40
N PHE A 56 -8.15 2.40 -4.85
CA PHE A 56 -7.10 1.57 -5.43
C PHE A 56 -7.75 0.45 -6.25
N THR A 57 -7.08 0.05 -7.32
CA THR A 57 -7.40 -1.14 -8.09
C THR A 57 -6.86 -2.34 -7.33
N LEU A 58 -7.76 -3.17 -6.78
CA LEU A 58 -7.40 -4.39 -6.06
C LEU A 58 -7.20 -5.57 -7.00
N VAL A 59 -6.15 -6.35 -6.75
CA VAL A 59 -5.93 -7.68 -7.32
C VAL A 59 -5.83 -8.66 -6.16
N GLN A 60 -6.83 -9.54 -6.06
CA GLN A 60 -6.77 -10.69 -5.15
C GLN A 60 -5.91 -11.77 -5.80
N VAL A 61 -4.92 -12.28 -5.07
CA VAL A 61 -4.03 -13.34 -5.57
C VAL A 61 -4.57 -14.69 -5.11
N ASP A 62 -4.75 -14.86 -3.80
CA ASP A 62 -5.36 -16.04 -3.20
C ASP A 62 -6.12 -15.67 -1.92
N GLY A 63 -6.38 -16.62 -1.01
CA GLY A 63 -7.06 -16.36 0.27
C GLY A 63 -6.23 -15.64 1.34
N TYR A 64 -4.92 -15.46 1.11
CA TYR A 64 -3.95 -14.94 2.08
C TYR A 64 -3.15 -13.75 1.55
N SER A 65 -3.17 -13.51 0.24
CA SER A 65 -2.37 -12.51 -0.44
C SER A 65 -3.20 -11.66 -1.40
N ALA A 66 -2.93 -10.36 -1.37
CA ALA A 66 -3.51 -9.40 -2.30
C ALA A 66 -2.57 -8.20 -2.47
N TYR A 67 -2.70 -7.51 -3.59
CA TYR A 67 -2.08 -6.20 -3.77
C TYR A 67 -3.06 -5.24 -4.42
N ALA A 68 -2.86 -3.95 -4.21
CA ALA A 68 -3.65 -2.92 -4.84
C ALA A 68 -2.75 -1.76 -5.26
N TYR A 69 -3.14 -1.03 -6.30
CA TYR A 69 -2.40 0.14 -6.76
C TYR A 69 -3.34 1.27 -7.18
N SER A 70 -2.88 2.51 -7.05
CA SER A 70 -3.61 3.69 -7.52
C SER A 70 -2.69 4.55 -8.38
N ASP A 71 -2.95 4.59 -9.69
CA ASP A 71 -2.16 5.39 -10.65
C ASP A 71 -2.30 6.89 -10.35
N GLU A 72 -3.49 7.31 -9.89
CA GLU A 72 -3.78 8.70 -9.50
C GLU A 72 -2.98 9.14 -8.27
N GLN A 73 -2.83 8.25 -7.29
CA GLN A 73 -2.15 8.55 -6.02
C GLN A 73 -0.69 8.08 -6.00
N MET A 74 -0.24 7.43 -7.08
CA MET A 74 1.11 6.87 -7.24
C MET A 74 1.54 6.03 -6.03
N ALA A 75 0.70 5.06 -5.66
CA ALA A 75 0.93 4.23 -4.48
C ALA A 75 0.58 2.77 -4.71
N ILE A 76 1.32 1.91 -4.02
CA ILE A 76 1.14 0.45 -4.02
C ILE A 76 0.86 0.00 -2.60
N PHE A 77 -0.18 -0.80 -2.44
CA PHE A 77 -0.58 -1.45 -1.20
C PHE A 77 -0.38 -2.96 -1.36
N THR A 78 0.20 -3.62 -0.37
CA THR A 78 0.27 -5.09 -0.35
C THR A 78 -0.29 -5.65 0.95
N TYR A 79 -0.83 -6.86 0.86
CA TYR A 79 -1.32 -7.66 1.97
C TYR A 79 -0.81 -9.10 1.81
N CYS A 80 -0.27 -9.66 2.89
CA CYS A 80 0.11 -11.06 2.99
C CYS A 80 -0.07 -11.52 4.43
N GLU A 81 -0.94 -12.51 4.69
CA GLU A 81 -1.15 -13.10 6.02
C GLU A 81 -1.30 -12.08 7.15
N ARG A 82 -2.06 -11.00 6.88
CA ARG A 82 -2.33 -9.86 7.78
C ARG A 82 -1.31 -8.73 7.79
N ASP A 83 -0.08 -8.96 7.36
CA ASP A 83 0.90 -7.90 7.14
C ASP A 83 0.40 -7.01 6.01
N ILE A 84 0.36 -5.70 6.27
CA ILE A 84 0.04 -4.70 5.26
C ILE A 84 1.20 -3.75 5.05
N THR A 85 1.40 -3.36 3.79
CA THR A 85 2.31 -2.29 3.44
C THR A 85 1.67 -1.26 2.53
N LEU A 86 2.10 -0.01 2.63
CA LEU A 86 1.79 1.03 1.66
C LEU A 86 3.09 1.75 1.29
N THR A 87 3.40 1.74 0.00
CA THR A 87 4.56 2.41 -0.58
C THR A 87 4.06 3.53 -1.50
N PRO A 88 4.05 4.79 -1.04
CA PRO A 88 3.74 5.94 -1.88
C PRO A 88 4.99 6.45 -2.60
N TYR A 89 4.81 6.96 -3.81
CA TYR A 89 5.89 7.47 -4.65
C TYR A 89 5.64 8.94 -5.01
N THR A 90 6.73 9.70 -5.16
CA THR A 90 6.71 11.08 -5.63
C THR A 90 7.07 11.20 -7.12
N ASN A 91 7.77 10.19 -7.65
CA ASN A 91 8.19 10.10 -9.04
C ASN A 91 7.38 9.04 -9.79
N LYS A 92 6.87 9.39 -10.98
CA LYS A 92 6.02 8.50 -11.78
C LYS A 92 6.78 7.31 -12.36
N GLU A 93 8.03 7.50 -12.80
CA GLU A 93 8.84 6.41 -13.36
C GLU A 93 9.14 5.34 -12.31
N ASP A 94 9.49 5.76 -11.09
CA ASP A 94 9.71 4.85 -9.97
C ASP A 94 8.42 4.08 -9.61
N TYR A 95 7.29 4.79 -9.58
CA TYR A 95 5.97 4.18 -9.37
C TYR A 95 5.64 3.11 -10.41
N GLU A 96 5.72 3.44 -11.71
CA GLU A 96 5.36 2.49 -12.78
C GLU A 96 6.29 1.26 -12.75
N LYS A 97 7.59 1.47 -12.53
CA LYS A 97 8.55 0.38 -12.38
C LYS A 97 8.22 -0.51 -11.18
N ALA A 98 7.90 0.08 -10.03
CA ALA A 98 7.53 -0.67 -8.84
C ALA A 98 6.20 -1.44 -9.03
N LYS A 99 5.23 -0.84 -9.72
CA LYS A 99 3.95 -1.46 -10.05
C LYS A 99 4.14 -2.67 -10.96
N GLU A 100 4.91 -2.52 -12.04
CA GLU A 100 5.24 -3.63 -12.94
C GLU A 100 5.95 -4.77 -12.20
N ASN A 101 6.94 -4.44 -11.37
CA ASN A 101 7.64 -5.43 -10.55
C ASN A 101 6.72 -6.15 -9.57
N THR A 102 5.79 -5.42 -8.93
CA THR A 102 4.80 -6.00 -8.01
C THR A 102 3.86 -6.95 -8.75
N ILE A 103 3.33 -6.54 -9.89
CA ILE A 103 2.46 -7.39 -10.73
C ILE A 103 3.21 -8.65 -11.18
N LYS A 104 4.48 -8.50 -11.58
CA LYS A 104 5.32 -9.61 -12.00
C LYS A 104 5.56 -10.60 -10.85
N PHE A 105 5.97 -10.11 -9.68
CA PHE A 105 6.21 -10.93 -8.49
C PHE A 105 5.00 -11.81 -8.16
N TYR A 106 3.80 -11.22 -8.07
CA TYR A 106 2.58 -11.97 -7.74
C TYR A 106 2.05 -12.86 -8.87
N LYS A 107 2.56 -12.77 -10.09
CA LYS A 107 2.23 -13.70 -11.19
C LYS A 107 3.21 -14.87 -11.31
N GLU A 108 4.43 -14.70 -10.82
CA GLU A 108 5.49 -15.71 -10.93
C GLU A 108 5.60 -16.55 -9.65
N GLU A 109 5.36 -15.96 -8.48
CA GLU A 109 5.48 -16.62 -7.18
C GLU A 109 4.17 -17.26 -6.68
N TYR A 110 3.03 -16.94 -7.31
CA TYR A 110 1.68 -17.46 -7.00
C TYR A 110 0.97 -17.89 -8.29
#